data_AF-A0A0A0K3F4-F1
#
_entry.id   AF-A0A0A0K3F4-F1
#
_cell.length_a   1.000
_cell.length_b   1.000
_cell.length_c   1.000
_cell.angle_alpha   90.00
_cell.angle_beta   90.00
_cell.angle_gamma   90.00
#
_symmetry.space_group_name_H-M   'P 1'
#
loop_
_entity.id
_entity.type
_entity.pdbx_description
1 polymer ?
#
loop_
_entity_poly.entity_id
_entity_poly.type
_entity_poly.pdbx_seq_one_letter_code
_entity_poly.pdbx_strand_id
1 'polypeptide(L)'
;MTLCPELGVKGYIDHKDVVVSDLEDRREELISYLRQDILILGGVFLKSQEINWAKYKIDIVRTMTLSGLSLKIFRKKYFDDTSFHISIPTRNQDTFIRRGYYGGHVDVYKPVGLDLDYYDVNSLYPFVMKSYPMPSGVPVWVNNLSGGVDLDTLFGFIEAYVVCPSSIERPFLPFKEKSGTLIFPTGKFIGVYYSEEFKFARTLGYEIIPLRGYFFEKKKSPFEGVINDLHSSRLEAKKRADAPMSWIYKILIHSLYGRLGINPESIITEICNQKHGRPRVESTPDVRCSYSCCYKSLCSDIHYPYISRPDCYYTDTDSIILGSPLPEDLISTTELVSDDTRIVKHKGPAKDFVTPEFFEQLLADPSFSKEIAHQANF
;
A
#
# COMPACT_ATOMS: atom_id res chain seq x y z
N MET A 1 12.90 4.10 -20.28
CA MET A 1 12.75 2.70 -20.75
C MET A 1 11.28 2.44 -21.04
N THR A 2 10.97 1.81 -22.17
CA THR A 2 9.60 1.57 -22.66
C THR A 2 9.43 0.08 -22.99
N LEU A 3 8.19 -0.42 -23.07
CA LEU A 3 7.87 -1.78 -23.52
C LEU A 3 8.23 -2.02 -25.00
N CYS A 4 8.31 -0.95 -25.79
CA CYS A 4 8.55 -0.98 -27.23
C CYS A 4 9.75 -0.08 -27.59
N PRO A 5 10.98 -0.41 -27.18
CA PRO A 5 12.17 0.40 -27.46
C PRO A 5 12.43 0.58 -28.97
N GLU A 6 11.98 -0.37 -29.78
CA GLU A 6 12.06 -0.36 -31.24
C GLU A 6 11.26 0.78 -31.90
N LEU A 7 10.27 1.36 -31.20
CA LEU A 7 9.47 2.47 -31.71
C LEU A 7 10.15 3.84 -31.51
N GLY A 8 11.35 3.86 -30.94
CA GLY A 8 12.09 5.09 -30.66
C GLY A 8 11.68 5.76 -29.35
N VAL A 9 12.15 6.99 -29.15
CA VAL A 9 11.93 7.77 -27.94
C VAL A 9 10.80 8.77 -28.12
N LYS A 10 10.24 9.23 -27.00
CA LYS A 10 9.30 10.36 -27.01
C LYS A 10 10.03 11.61 -27.52
N GLY A 11 9.37 12.38 -28.39
CA GLY A 11 9.89 13.69 -28.80
C GLY A 11 9.89 14.69 -27.63
N TYR A 12 10.44 15.87 -27.86
CA TYR A 12 10.45 16.97 -26.91
C TYR A 12 9.98 18.25 -27.59
N ILE A 13 9.07 18.98 -26.93
CA ILE A 13 8.62 20.31 -27.30
C ILE A 13 8.52 21.12 -26.01
N ASP A 14 9.06 22.33 -26.00
CA ASP A 14 8.79 23.28 -24.91
C ASP A 14 7.37 23.84 -25.08
N HIS A 15 6.45 23.39 -24.23
CA HIS A 15 5.05 23.81 -24.26
C HIS A 15 4.84 25.29 -23.92
N LYS A 16 5.82 25.94 -23.29
CA LYS A 16 5.76 27.39 -23.00
C LYS A 16 6.00 28.24 -24.24
N ASP A 17 6.74 27.67 -25.20
CA ASP A 17 7.11 28.33 -26.45
C ASP A 17 6.12 28.05 -27.58
N VAL A 18 5.05 27.29 -27.33
CA VAL A 18 3.97 27.04 -28.30
C VAL A 18 2.83 28.01 -28.01
N VAL A 19 2.54 28.91 -28.95
CA VAL A 19 1.45 29.89 -28.83
C VAL A 19 0.48 29.75 -29.99
N VAL A 20 -0.79 30.12 -29.80
CA VAL A 20 -1.83 29.92 -30.83
C VAL A 20 -1.44 30.54 -32.19
N SER A 21 -0.70 31.64 -32.18
CA SER A 21 -0.25 32.33 -33.40
C SER A 21 0.83 31.60 -34.19
N ASP A 22 1.61 30.68 -33.59
CA ASP A 22 2.72 30.00 -34.25
C ASP A 22 2.41 28.54 -34.66
N LEU A 23 1.18 28.07 -34.38
CA LEU A 23 0.77 26.69 -34.65
C LEU A 23 0.91 26.28 -36.12
N GLU A 24 0.62 27.20 -37.05
CA GLU A 24 0.73 26.93 -38.48
C GLU A 24 2.20 26.86 -38.92
N ASP A 25 3.03 27.77 -38.40
CA ASP A 25 4.47 27.82 -38.69
C ASP A 25 5.19 26.58 -38.13
N ARG A 26 4.74 26.07 -36.97
CA ARG A 26 5.29 24.88 -36.30
C ARG A 26 4.54 23.60 -36.65
N ARG A 27 3.62 23.63 -37.63
CA ARG A 27 2.70 22.53 -37.93
C ARG A 27 3.42 21.21 -38.20
N GLU A 28 4.49 21.23 -39.00
CA GLU A 28 5.23 20.01 -39.35
C GLU A 28 5.93 19.38 -38.14
N GLU A 29 6.58 20.19 -37.32
CA GLU A 29 7.23 19.80 -36.06
C GLU A 29 6.21 19.19 -35.10
N LEU A 30 5.11 19.90 -34.85
CA LEU A 30 4.04 19.49 -33.94
C LEU A 30 3.37 18.20 -34.39
N ILE A 31 3.05 18.07 -35.68
CA ILE A 31 2.45 16.84 -36.23
C ILE A 31 3.43 15.66 -36.08
N SER A 32 4.72 15.87 -36.33
CA SER A 32 5.75 14.83 -36.16
C SER A 32 5.82 14.36 -34.70
N TYR A 33 5.89 15.30 -33.76
CA TYR A 33 5.88 15.04 -32.32
C TYR A 33 4.61 14.27 -31.89
N LEU A 34 3.42 14.73 -32.29
CA LEU A 34 2.15 14.11 -31.93
C LEU A 34 2.00 12.70 -32.53
N ARG A 35 2.46 12.49 -33.78
CA ARG A 35 2.48 11.17 -34.41
C ARG A 35 3.34 10.19 -33.62
N GLN A 36 4.50 10.64 -33.15
CA GLN A 36 5.39 9.81 -32.34
C GLN A 36 4.75 9.45 -30.99
N ASP A 37 4.09 10.39 -30.32
CA ASP A 37 3.36 10.13 -29.07
C ASP A 37 2.25 9.07 -29.27
N ILE A 38 1.46 9.19 -30.33
CA ILE A 38 0.39 8.23 -30.66
C ILE A 38 0.98 6.86 -31.03
N LEU A 39 2.06 6.82 -31.82
CA LEU A 39 2.72 5.59 -32.23
C LEU A 39 3.26 4.80 -31.02
N ILE A 40 3.98 5.48 -30.13
CA ILE A 40 4.53 4.86 -28.91
C ILE A 40 3.38 4.36 -28.03
N LEU A 41 2.35 5.18 -27.81
CA LEU A 41 1.21 4.80 -26.97
C LEU A 41 0.49 3.56 -27.53
N GLY A 42 0.18 3.56 -28.82
CA GLY A 42 -0.44 2.43 -29.51
C GLY A 42 0.39 1.16 -29.43
N GLY A 43 1.70 1.27 -29.66
CA GLY A 43 2.64 0.15 -29.52
C GLY A 43 2.66 -0.45 -28.11
N VAL A 44 2.73 0.40 -27.09
CA VAL A 44 2.68 -0.03 -25.67
C VAL A 44 1.37 -0.75 -25.36
N PHE A 45 0.22 -0.28 -25.85
CA PHE A 45 -1.06 -0.96 -25.67
C PHE A 45 -1.09 -2.32 -26.36
N LEU A 46 -0.65 -2.41 -27.61
CA LEU A 46 -0.59 -3.67 -28.36
C LEU A 46 0.33 -4.68 -27.67
N LYS A 47 1.51 -4.23 -27.23
CA LYS A 47 2.47 -5.09 -26.53
C LYS A 47 1.95 -5.55 -25.17
N SER A 48 1.32 -4.65 -24.43
CA SER A 48 0.67 -4.98 -23.17
C SER A 48 -0.45 -6.01 -23.37
N GLN A 49 -1.27 -5.85 -24.42
CA GLN A 49 -2.32 -6.80 -24.78
C GLN A 49 -1.73 -8.17 -25.13
N GLU A 50 -0.68 -8.21 -25.97
CA GLU A 50 0.04 -9.44 -26.33
C GLU A 50 0.52 -10.18 -25.08
N ILE A 51 1.23 -9.48 -24.18
CA ILE A 51 1.79 -10.06 -22.94
C ILE A 51 0.67 -10.61 -22.04
N ASN A 52 -0.37 -9.80 -21.81
CA ASN A 52 -1.48 -10.19 -20.92
C ASN A 52 -2.31 -11.32 -21.51
N TRP A 53 -2.51 -11.35 -22.82
CA TRP A 53 -3.18 -12.44 -23.51
C TRP A 53 -2.35 -13.72 -23.47
N ALA A 54 -1.06 -13.65 -23.81
CA ALA A 54 -0.17 -14.79 -23.81
C ALA A 54 -0.13 -15.45 -22.43
N LYS A 55 0.07 -14.65 -21.38
CA LYS A 55 0.30 -15.13 -20.03
C LYS A 55 -0.96 -15.41 -19.24
N TYR A 56 -1.96 -14.52 -19.30
CA TYR A 56 -3.15 -14.58 -18.44
C TYR A 56 -4.44 -14.88 -19.19
N LYS A 57 -4.39 -14.89 -20.54
CA LYS A 57 -5.59 -14.97 -21.41
C LYS A 57 -6.58 -13.86 -21.05
N ILE A 58 -6.08 -12.67 -20.74
CA ILE A 58 -6.88 -11.50 -20.38
C ILE A 58 -6.76 -10.47 -21.48
N ASP A 59 -7.92 -9.99 -21.93
CA ASP A 59 -8.05 -8.82 -22.78
C ASP A 59 -8.00 -7.54 -21.91
N ILE A 60 -7.00 -6.70 -22.15
CA ILE A 60 -6.76 -5.45 -21.44
C ILE A 60 -7.78 -4.37 -21.84
N VAL A 61 -8.40 -4.46 -23.02
CA VAL A 61 -9.46 -3.51 -23.44
C VAL A 61 -10.66 -3.60 -22.49
N ARG A 62 -10.88 -4.77 -21.90
CA ARG A 62 -11.90 -5.00 -20.86
C ARG A 62 -11.41 -4.69 -19.44
N THR A 63 -10.32 -3.93 -19.32
CA THR A 63 -9.60 -3.73 -18.06
C THR A 63 -9.02 -2.31 -17.99
N MET A 64 -9.76 -1.40 -17.38
CA MET A 64 -9.44 0.03 -17.41
C MET A 64 -8.18 0.44 -16.63
N THR A 65 -7.76 -0.33 -15.62
CA THR A 65 -6.63 0.04 -14.75
C THR A 65 -5.77 -1.17 -14.41
N LEU A 66 -4.50 -0.93 -14.05
CA LEU A 66 -3.60 -1.98 -13.55
C LEU A 66 -4.13 -2.66 -12.28
N SER A 67 -4.84 -1.93 -11.41
CA SER A 67 -5.50 -2.51 -10.24
C SER A 67 -6.65 -3.46 -10.62
N GLY A 68 -7.44 -3.10 -11.64
CA GLY A 68 -8.46 -3.97 -12.22
C GLY A 68 -7.87 -5.19 -12.90
N LEU A 69 -6.72 -5.04 -13.57
CA LEU A 69 -5.98 -6.14 -14.19
C LEU A 69 -5.48 -7.12 -13.13
N SER A 70 -4.88 -6.63 -12.06
CA SER A 70 -4.41 -7.47 -10.95
C SER A 70 -5.55 -8.29 -10.33
N LEU A 71 -6.68 -7.65 -10.04
CA LEU A 71 -7.86 -8.35 -9.52
C LEU A 71 -8.41 -9.39 -10.52
N LYS A 72 -8.40 -9.09 -11.81
CA LYS A 72 -8.88 -10.01 -12.85
C LYS A 72 -7.94 -11.21 -13.02
N ILE A 73 -6.62 -11.01 -12.92
CA ILE A 73 -5.62 -12.08 -12.88
C ILE A 73 -5.89 -12.98 -11.67
N PHE A 74 -6.02 -12.40 -10.48
CA PHE A 74 -6.35 -13.13 -9.25
C PHE A 74 -7.62 -13.98 -9.42
N ARG A 75 -8.74 -13.33 -9.81
CA ARG A 75 -10.05 -13.99 -9.96
C ARG A 75 -10.06 -15.11 -10.99
N LYS A 76 -9.32 -14.96 -12.09
CA LYS A 76 -9.34 -15.93 -13.19
C LYS A 76 -8.46 -17.15 -12.94
N LYS A 77 -7.34 -16.99 -12.23
CA LYS A 77 -6.32 -18.04 -12.12
C LYS A 77 -6.15 -18.62 -10.73
N TYR A 78 -6.43 -17.86 -9.68
CA TYR A 78 -6.04 -18.22 -8.32
C TYR A 78 -7.23 -18.27 -7.35
N PHE A 79 -8.29 -17.53 -7.63
CA PHE A 79 -9.46 -17.51 -6.78
C PHE A 79 -10.39 -18.68 -7.08
N ASP A 80 -10.74 -19.41 -6.02
CA ASP A 80 -11.76 -20.45 -6.03
C ASP A 80 -12.69 -20.22 -4.84
N ASP A 81 -13.94 -19.86 -5.14
CA ASP A 81 -14.93 -19.49 -4.12
C ASP A 81 -15.37 -20.69 -3.27
N THR A 82 -15.16 -21.91 -3.75
CA THR A 82 -15.49 -23.12 -3.00
C THR A 82 -14.50 -23.39 -1.87
N SER A 83 -13.21 -23.11 -2.10
CA SER A 83 -12.16 -23.24 -1.09
C SER A 83 -12.05 -22.01 -0.18
N PHE A 84 -12.20 -20.80 -0.72
CA PHE A 84 -12.13 -19.56 0.04
C PHE A 84 -13.24 -18.59 -0.41
N HIS A 85 -14.30 -18.46 0.39
CA HIS A 85 -15.41 -17.58 0.05
C HIS A 85 -15.16 -16.15 0.53
N ILE A 86 -15.16 -15.19 -0.40
CA ILE A 86 -15.06 -13.76 -0.09
C ILE A 86 -16.47 -13.17 -0.03
N SER A 87 -17.02 -13.03 1.18
CA SER A 87 -18.34 -12.46 1.38
C SER A 87 -18.36 -10.96 1.04
N ILE A 88 -19.38 -10.53 0.29
CA ILE A 88 -19.67 -9.12 0.03
C ILE A 88 -20.43 -8.57 1.24
N PRO A 89 -19.87 -7.62 2.01
CA PRO A 89 -20.50 -7.17 3.24
C PRO A 89 -21.80 -6.40 2.96
N THR A 90 -22.81 -6.60 3.79
CA THR A 90 -23.97 -5.69 3.85
C THR A 90 -23.53 -4.30 4.30
N ARG A 91 -24.36 -3.27 4.07
CA ARG A 91 -24.08 -1.90 4.52
C ARG A 91 -23.74 -1.82 6.00
N ASN A 92 -24.45 -2.57 6.85
CA ASN A 92 -24.21 -2.57 8.31
C ASN A 92 -22.87 -3.22 8.67
N GLN A 93 -22.53 -4.35 8.02
CA GLN A 93 -21.24 -5.01 8.19
C GLN A 93 -20.10 -4.10 7.76
N ASP A 94 -20.20 -3.50 6.57
CA ASP A 94 -19.18 -2.59 6.05
C ASP A 94 -19.02 -1.34 6.94
N THR A 95 -20.13 -0.72 7.35
CA THR A 95 -20.13 0.44 8.26
C THR A 95 -19.46 0.10 9.59
N PHE A 96 -19.74 -1.07 10.17
CA PHE A 96 -19.10 -1.49 11.41
C PHE A 96 -17.60 -1.75 11.22
N ILE A 97 -17.23 -2.53 10.21
CA ILE A 97 -15.83 -2.92 9.96
C ILE A 97 -14.97 -1.70 9.62
N ARG A 98 -15.47 -0.76 8.82
CA ARG A 98 -14.73 0.46 8.44
C ARG A 98 -14.43 1.40 9.59
N ARG A 99 -15.10 1.27 10.74
CA ARG A 99 -14.71 1.99 11.97
C ARG A 99 -13.32 1.58 12.46
N GLY A 100 -12.89 0.36 12.13
CA GLY A 100 -11.52 -0.13 12.36
C GLY A 100 -10.58 0.03 11.17
N TYR A 101 -10.99 0.74 10.11
CA TYR A 101 -10.10 1.03 8.99
C TYR A 101 -9.33 2.33 9.24
N TYR A 102 -8.10 2.19 9.73
CA TYR A 102 -7.20 3.29 10.01
C TYR A 102 -6.20 3.54 8.87
N GLY A 103 -5.58 4.73 8.90
CA GLY A 103 -4.45 5.09 8.06
C GLY A 103 -3.17 4.34 8.46
N GLY A 104 -2.05 4.65 7.81
CA GLY A 104 -0.74 4.21 8.29
C GLY A 104 -0.35 4.90 9.59
N HIS A 105 0.61 4.32 10.32
CA HIS A 105 1.20 4.96 11.49
C HIS A 105 2.21 6.00 11.01
N VAL A 106 1.86 7.28 11.17
CA VAL A 106 2.71 8.42 10.80
C VAL A 106 2.87 9.30 12.03
N ASP A 107 4.09 9.37 12.55
CA ASP A 107 4.38 10.16 13.75
C ASP A 107 5.83 10.66 13.74
N VAL A 108 6.02 11.87 14.25
CA VAL A 108 7.32 12.48 14.53
C VAL A 108 7.56 12.42 16.03
N TYR A 109 8.51 11.60 16.45
CA TYR A 109 8.84 11.40 17.86
C TYR A 109 9.99 12.28 18.33
N LYS A 110 10.96 12.51 17.45
CA LYS A 110 12.10 13.39 17.70
C LYS A 110 12.29 14.27 16.46
N PRO A 111 12.10 15.59 16.58
CA PRO A 111 12.08 16.48 15.42
C PRO A 111 13.47 16.75 14.83
N VAL A 112 14.55 16.44 15.55
CA VAL A 112 15.93 16.75 15.15
C VAL A 112 16.84 15.60 15.54
N GLY A 113 17.70 15.15 14.62
CA GLY A 113 18.75 14.16 14.84
C GLY A 113 19.87 14.28 13.80
N LEU A 114 21.03 13.69 14.11
CA LEU A 114 22.21 13.63 13.23
C LEU A 114 22.57 12.16 13.00
N ASP A 115 23.14 11.85 11.84
CA ASP A 115 23.61 10.50 11.46
C ASP A 115 22.55 9.40 11.66
N LEU A 116 21.39 9.59 11.05
CA LEU A 116 20.23 8.69 11.18
C LEU A 116 20.16 7.66 10.05
N ASP A 117 19.63 6.48 10.38
CA ASP A 117 19.40 5.41 9.42
C ASP A 117 17.93 5.38 8.95
N TYR A 118 17.71 5.46 7.64
CA TYR A 118 16.39 5.30 7.03
C TYR A 118 16.18 3.85 6.56
N TYR A 119 15.10 3.26 7.05
CA TYR A 119 14.68 1.91 6.73
C TYR A 119 13.28 1.88 6.12
N ASP A 120 13.04 0.90 5.25
CA ASP A 120 11.76 0.67 4.59
C ASP A 120 11.48 -0.82 4.49
N VAL A 121 10.29 -1.22 4.89
CA VAL A 121 9.87 -2.61 4.90
C VAL A 121 9.53 -3.04 3.48
N ASN A 122 10.28 -4.00 2.94
CA ASN A 122 10.13 -4.42 1.56
C ASN A 122 8.79 -5.14 1.34
N SER A 123 7.92 -4.54 0.52
CA SER A 123 6.69 -5.19 0.05
C SER A 123 5.83 -5.74 1.19
N LEU A 124 5.68 -4.96 2.26
CA LEU A 124 5.00 -5.36 3.50
C LEU A 124 3.58 -5.89 3.25
N TYR A 125 2.77 -5.16 2.48
CA TYR A 125 1.40 -5.61 2.14
C TYR A 125 1.38 -6.96 1.40
N PRO A 126 2.13 -7.16 0.28
CA PRO A 126 2.26 -8.47 -0.36
C PRO A 126 2.72 -9.61 0.56
N PHE A 127 3.66 -9.34 1.46
CA PHE A 127 4.13 -10.32 2.44
C PHE A 127 2.99 -10.74 3.37
N VAL A 128 2.29 -9.78 3.96
CA VAL A 128 1.14 -10.06 4.84
C VAL A 128 0.04 -10.80 4.08
N MET A 129 -0.28 -10.35 2.86
CA MET A 129 -1.25 -11.01 1.99
C MET A 129 -0.89 -12.47 1.72
N LYS A 130 0.40 -12.80 1.57
CA LYS A 130 0.86 -14.16 1.30
C LYS A 130 0.86 -15.02 2.56
N SER A 131 1.44 -14.52 3.65
CA SER A 131 1.90 -15.34 4.77
C SER A 131 0.88 -15.53 5.88
N TYR A 132 -0.11 -14.63 6.02
CA TYR A 132 -1.02 -14.64 7.15
C TYR A 132 -2.40 -15.20 6.79
N PRO A 133 -3.08 -15.88 7.74
CA PRO A 133 -4.48 -16.30 7.56
C PRO A 133 -5.42 -15.14 7.33
N MET A 134 -6.47 -15.35 6.54
CA MET A 134 -7.43 -14.32 6.12
C MET A 134 -8.88 -14.71 6.46
N PRO A 135 -9.76 -13.73 6.71
CA PRO A 135 -11.18 -13.97 6.95
C PRO A 135 -11.87 -14.51 5.69
N SER A 136 -12.53 -15.65 5.85
CA SER A 136 -13.32 -16.33 4.82
C SER A 136 -14.76 -16.56 5.32
N GLY A 137 -15.67 -16.81 4.37
CA GLY A 137 -17.04 -17.18 4.66
C GLY A 137 -17.94 -15.98 4.99
N VAL A 138 -19.15 -16.28 5.43
CA VAL A 138 -20.14 -15.27 5.83
C VAL A 138 -19.90 -14.87 7.28
N PRO A 139 -19.73 -13.58 7.61
CA PRO A 139 -19.48 -13.16 8.97
C PRO A 139 -20.67 -13.42 9.90
N VAL A 140 -20.36 -13.83 11.13
CA VAL A 140 -21.34 -14.01 12.21
C VAL A 140 -21.26 -12.82 13.16
N TRP A 141 -22.41 -12.16 13.38
CA TRP A 141 -22.53 -11.10 14.38
C TRP A 141 -22.71 -11.68 15.77
N VAL A 142 -21.94 -11.18 16.74
CA VAL A 142 -22.15 -11.46 18.16
C VAL A 142 -22.30 -10.14 18.89
N ASN A 143 -23.44 -9.94 19.55
CA ASN A 143 -23.82 -8.68 20.17
C ASN A 143 -23.38 -8.55 21.65
N ASN A 144 -22.86 -9.61 22.25
CA ASN A 144 -22.43 -9.62 23.64
C ASN A 144 -21.25 -10.59 23.85
N LEU A 145 -20.06 -10.04 24.09
CA LEU A 145 -18.83 -10.77 24.40
C LEU A 145 -18.40 -10.63 25.87
N SER A 146 -19.21 -9.96 26.70
CA SER A 146 -18.85 -9.59 28.08
C SER A 146 -18.76 -10.77 29.07
N GLY A 147 -18.97 -12.01 28.62
CA GLY A 147 -18.91 -13.24 29.42
C GLY A 147 -17.52 -13.86 29.59
N GLY A 148 -16.43 -13.10 29.39
CA GLY A 148 -15.06 -13.64 29.52
C GLY A 148 -14.61 -14.50 28.35
N VAL A 149 -15.03 -14.14 27.12
CA VAL A 149 -14.60 -14.84 25.91
C VAL A 149 -13.09 -14.67 25.72
N ASP A 150 -12.40 -15.78 25.52
CA ASP A 150 -10.96 -15.76 25.23
C ASP A 150 -10.70 -15.11 23.87
N LEU A 151 -9.99 -13.98 23.89
CA LEU A 151 -9.61 -13.22 22.71
C LEU A 151 -8.84 -14.07 21.69
N ASP A 152 -8.07 -15.08 22.13
CA ASP A 152 -7.28 -15.94 21.22
C ASP A 152 -8.15 -16.79 20.31
N THR A 153 -9.37 -17.13 20.77
CA THR A 153 -10.37 -17.88 20.00
C THR A 153 -11.09 -17.02 18.96
N LEU A 154 -11.00 -15.70 19.09
CA LEU A 154 -11.72 -14.75 18.23
C LEU A 154 -10.93 -14.46 16.94
N PHE A 155 -11.65 -14.39 15.82
CA PHE A 155 -11.08 -14.01 14.52
C PHE A 155 -12.05 -13.13 13.74
N GLY A 156 -11.78 -11.83 13.67
CA GLY A 156 -12.68 -10.86 13.03
C GLY A 156 -12.52 -9.44 13.54
N PHE A 157 -13.58 -8.63 13.42
CA PHE A 157 -13.59 -7.23 13.82
C PHE A 157 -14.39 -7.04 15.09
N ILE A 158 -13.77 -6.46 16.11
CA ILE A 158 -14.29 -6.41 17.47
C ILE A 158 -14.35 -4.94 17.92
N GLU A 159 -15.50 -4.52 18.41
CA GLU A 159 -15.62 -3.32 19.23
C GLU A 159 -15.26 -3.69 20.67
N ALA A 160 -14.30 -2.99 21.26
CA ALA A 160 -13.85 -3.23 22.63
C ALA A 160 -13.68 -1.92 23.40
N TYR A 161 -13.81 -2.02 24.72
CA TYR A 161 -13.26 -1.02 25.62
C TYR A 161 -11.79 -1.34 25.87
N VAL A 162 -10.92 -0.36 25.64
CA VAL A 162 -9.47 -0.50 25.64
C VAL A 162 -8.87 0.38 26.73
N VAL A 163 -7.93 -0.18 27.48
CA VAL A 163 -7.08 0.56 28.43
C VAL A 163 -5.63 0.41 28.02
N CYS A 164 -5.04 1.47 27.49
CA CYS A 164 -3.63 1.58 27.17
C CYS A 164 -2.86 2.14 28.39
N PRO A 165 -1.86 1.42 28.92
CA PRO A 165 -1.03 1.92 30.03
C PRO A 165 -0.33 3.24 29.68
N SER A 166 -0.27 4.16 30.65
CA SER A 166 0.45 5.44 30.48
C SER A 166 1.97 5.29 30.37
N SER A 167 2.51 4.11 30.68
CA SER A 167 3.93 3.78 30.54
C SER A 167 4.37 3.49 29.11
N ILE A 168 3.43 3.30 28.18
CA ILE A 168 3.75 3.06 26.76
C ILE A 168 4.03 4.39 26.08
N GLU A 169 5.31 4.68 25.79
CA GLU A 169 5.74 5.94 25.15
C GLU A 169 5.32 6.06 23.68
N ARG A 170 5.10 4.91 23.03
CA ARG A 170 4.72 4.80 21.61
C ARG A 170 3.46 3.94 21.52
N PRO A 171 2.26 4.49 21.76
CA PRO A 171 1.05 3.68 21.74
C PRO A 171 0.83 3.01 20.38
N PHE A 172 0.26 1.82 20.39
CA PHE A 172 0.14 0.94 19.24
C PHE A 172 -1.21 1.10 18.54
N LEU A 173 -2.30 1.15 19.31
CA LEU A 173 -3.65 1.16 18.73
C LEU A 173 -4.03 2.57 18.26
N PRO A 174 -4.36 2.75 16.96
CA PRO A 174 -4.81 4.03 16.44
C PRO A 174 -6.21 4.39 16.94
N PHE A 175 -6.49 5.67 17.13
CA PHE A 175 -7.81 6.19 17.47
C PHE A 175 -8.14 7.37 16.57
N LYS A 176 -9.36 7.40 16.01
CA LYS A 176 -9.83 8.52 15.19
C LYS A 176 -10.67 9.45 16.04
N GLU A 177 -10.18 10.67 16.26
CA GLU A 177 -10.92 11.69 16.99
C GLU A 177 -12.15 12.18 16.21
N LYS A 178 -13.04 12.92 16.88
CA LYS A 178 -14.24 13.51 16.26
C LYS A 178 -13.90 14.48 15.12
N SER A 179 -12.73 15.09 15.14
CA SER A 179 -12.19 15.95 14.07
C SER A 179 -11.82 15.18 12.81
N GLY A 180 -11.69 13.85 12.89
CA GLY A 180 -11.15 13.00 11.83
C GLY A 180 -9.65 12.75 11.93
N THR A 181 -8.95 13.44 12.85
CA THR A 181 -7.52 13.24 13.10
C THR A 181 -7.25 11.84 13.63
N LEU A 182 -6.22 11.19 13.07
CA LEU A 182 -5.70 9.91 13.56
C LEU A 182 -4.64 10.18 14.63
N ILE A 183 -4.80 9.58 15.80
CA ILE A 183 -3.84 9.67 16.91
C ILE A 183 -3.56 8.28 17.49
N PHE A 184 -2.50 8.14 18.27
CA PHE A 184 -2.16 6.91 19.00
C PHE A 184 -2.13 7.21 20.51
N PRO A 185 -3.29 7.14 21.21
CA PRO A 185 -3.40 7.63 22.58
C PRO A 185 -3.09 6.55 23.63
N THR A 186 -2.67 7.01 24.81
CA THR A 186 -2.76 6.22 26.05
C THR A 186 -4.11 6.45 26.75
N GLY A 187 -4.39 5.68 27.81
CA GLY A 187 -5.61 5.83 28.59
C GLY A 187 -6.77 4.98 28.08
N LYS A 188 -7.99 5.49 28.17
CA LYS A 188 -9.24 4.71 28.03
C LYS A 188 -10.03 5.17 26.81
N PHE A 189 -10.38 4.24 25.92
CA PHE A 189 -11.21 4.55 24.76
C PHE A 189 -11.99 3.32 24.27
N ILE A 190 -12.98 3.55 23.41
CA ILE A 190 -13.72 2.49 22.73
C ILE A 190 -13.41 2.61 21.24
N GLY A 191 -13.02 1.49 20.63
CA GLY A 191 -12.72 1.42 19.21
C GLY A 191 -13.03 0.06 18.61
N VAL A 192 -13.06 0.01 17.28
CA VAL A 192 -13.19 -1.23 16.51
C VAL A 192 -11.82 -1.55 15.94
N TYR A 193 -11.35 -2.79 16.12
CA TYR A 193 -10.06 -3.25 15.61
C TYR A 193 -10.17 -4.69 15.12
N TYR A 194 -9.20 -5.10 14.33
CA TYR A 194 -9.06 -6.50 13.95
C TYR A 194 -8.56 -7.31 15.14
N SER A 195 -9.05 -8.55 15.30
CA SER A 195 -8.75 -9.40 16.46
C SER A 195 -7.24 -9.64 16.65
N GLU A 196 -6.47 -9.73 15.57
CA GLU A 196 -5.02 -9.95 15.67
C GLU A 196 -4.30 -8.71 16.24
N GLU A 197 -4.75 -7.48 15.95
CA GLU A 197 -4.19 -6.25 16.58
C GLU A 197 -4.45 -6.26 18.09
N PHE A 198 -5.63 -6.72 18.51
CA PHE A 198 -5.93 -6.85 19.93
C PHE A 198 -5.06 -7.91 20.60
N LYS A 199 -4.80 -9.04 19.93
CA LYS A 199 -3.89 -10.06 20.46
C LYS A 199 -2.49 -9.49 20.65
N PHE A 200 -2.00 -8.71 19.68
CA PHE A 200 -0.71 -8.04 19.78
C PHE A 200 -0.69 -6.94 20.85
N ALA A 201 -1.69 -6.04 20.88
CA ALA A 201 -1.81 -5.00 21.90
C ALA A 201 -1.83 -5.57 23.33
N ARG A 202 -2.49 -6.72 23.54
CA ARG A 202 -2.48 -7.41 24.84
C ARG A 202 -1.07 -7.82 25.26
N THR A 203 -0.17 -8.20 24.34
CA THR A 203 1.24 -8.52 24.69
C THR A 203 2.03 -7.29 25.11
N LEU A 204 1.62 -6.10 24.66
CA LEU A 204 2.18 -4.82 25.07
C LEU A 204 1.64 -4.31 26.42
N GLY A 205 0.69 -5.04 27.04
CA GLY A 205 0.11 -4.70 28.33
C GLY A 205 -1.23 -3.95 28.25
N TYR A 206 -1.88 -3.90 27.08
CA TYR A 206 -3.22 -3.34 26.96
C TYR A 206 -4.25 -4.23 27.66
N GLU A 207 -5.17 -3.62 28.39
CA GLU A 207 -6.40 -4.30 28.83
C GLU A 207 -7.47 -4.12 27.75
N ILE A 208 -8.08 -5.24 27.33
CA ILE A 208 -9.05 -5.26 26.23
C ILE A 208 -10.28 -6.00 26.72
N ILE A 209 -11.42 -5.31 26.70
CA ILE A 209 -12.72 -5.85 27.08
C ILE A 209 -13.60 -5.89 25.82
N PRO A 210 -13.69 -7.05 25.14
CA PRO A 210 -14.53 -7.20 23.96
C PRO A 210 -16.01 -6.96 24.28
N LEU A 211 -16.70 -6.19 23.45
CA LEU A 211 -18.12 -5.88 23.62
C LEU A 211 -18.98 -6.65 22.63
N ARG A 212 -18.67 -6.54 21.34
CA ARG A 212 -19.41 -7.13 20.22
C ARG A 212 -18.56 -7.12 18.95
N GLY A 213 -18.92 -7.91 17.94
CA GLY A 213 -18.13 -7.95 16.71
C GLY A 213 -18.69 -8.85 15.63
N TYR A 214 -18.04 -8.79 14.47
CA TYR A 214 -18.24 -9.72 13.36
C TYR A 214 -17.08 -10.69 13.30
N PHE A 215 -17.38 -11.98 13.30
CA PHE A 215 -16.40 -13.07 13.29
C PHE A 215 -16.46 -13.87 12.00
N PHE A 216 -15.30 -14.37 11.59
CA PHE A 216 -15.08 -15.03 10.31
C PHE A 216 -14.38 -16.36 10.50
N GLU A 217 -14.45 -17.20 9.47
CA GLU A 217 -13.62 -18.40 9.41
C GLU A 217 -12.17 -17.98 9.15
N LYS A 218 -11.23 -18.52 9.95
CA LYS A 218 -9.79 -18.32 9.75
C LYS A 218 -9.28 -19.34 8.74
N LYS A 219 -8.99 -18.91 7.50
CA LYS A 219 -8.42 -19.78 6.45
C LYS A 219 -7.04 -19.33 6.03
N LYS A 220 -6.27 -20.25 5.44
CA LYS A 220 -5.03 -19.91 4.73
C LYS A 220 -5.32 -18.87 3.64
N SER A 221 -4.40 -17.94 3.44
CA SER A 221 -4.57 -16.88 2.45
C SER A 221 -4.80 -17.41 1.03
N PRO A 222 -5.80 -16.90 0.29
CA PRO A 222 -6.00 -17.24 -1.12
C PRO A 222 -5.01 -16.50 -2.04
N PHE A 223 -4.23 -15.55 -1.51
CA PHE A 223 -3.35 -14.68 -2.30
C PHE A 223 -1.94 -15.25 -2.49
N GLU A 224 -1.57 -16.30 -1.75
CA GLU A 224 -0.22 -16.89 -1.81
C GLU A 224 0.21 -17.20 -3.25
N GLY A 225 -0.64 -17.87 -4.03
CA GLY A 225 -0.34 -18.24 -5.41
C GLY A 225 -0.09 -17.04 -6.33
N VAL A 226 -0.96 -16.03 -6.29
CA VAL A 226 -0.81 -14.84 -7.15
C VAL A 226 0.41 -14.00 -6.76
N ILE A 227 0.70 -13.86 -5.46
CA ILE A 227 1.86 -13.11 -4.99
C ILE A 227 3.15 -13.83 -5.37
N ASN A 228 3.24 -15.14 -5.14
CA ASN A 228 4.40 -15.95 -5.51
C ASN A 228 4.68 -15.91 -7.03
N ASP A 229 3.65 -16.08 -7.85
CA ASP A 229 3.80 -16.08 -9.31
C ASP A 229 4.24 -14.71 -9.86
N LEU A 230 3.61 -13.62 -9.40
CA LEU A 230 3.97 -12.27 -9.84
C LEU A 230 5.36 -11.88 -9.34
N HIS A 231 5.73 -12.25 -8.12
CA HIS A 231 7.06 -12.00 -7.57
C HIS A 231 8.14 -12.76 -8.35
N SER A 232 7.93 -14.05 -8.61
CA SER A 232 8.86 -14.86 -9.40
C SER A 232 9.02 -14.28 -10.81
N SER A 233 7.92 -13.86 -11.43
CA SER A 233 7.95 -13.19 -12.74
C SER A 233 8.72 -11.88 -12.72
N ARG A 234 8.64 -11.13 -11.62
CA ARG A 234 9.40 -9.89 -11.40
C ARG A 234 10.90 -10.16 -11.30
N LEU A 235 11.30 -11.21 -10.58
CA LEU A 235 12.70 -11.62 -10.46
C LEU A 235 13.27 -12.02 -11.83
N GLU A 236 12.53 -12.81 -12.60
CA GLU A 236 12.93 -13.18 -13.97
C GLU A 236 13.02 -11.96 -14.91
N ALA A 237 12.11 -10.99 -14.78
CA ALA A 237 12.23 -9.74 -15.52
C ALA A 237 13.51 -8.97 -15.15
N LYS A 238 13.87 -8.90 -13.87
CA LYS A 238 15.12 -8.27 -13.43
C LYS A 238 16.35 -8.99 -13.96
N LYS A 239 16.38 -10.33 -13.92
CA LYS A 239 17.49 -11.14 -14.47
C LYS A 239 17.73 -10.87 -15.95
N ARG A 240 16.66 -10.58 -16.71
CA ARG A 240 16.71 -10.24 -18.13
C ARG A 240 16.91 -8.74 -18.41
N ALA A 241 17.16 -7.93 -17.38
CA ALA A 241 17.22 -6.47 -17.46
C ALA A 241 15.96 -5.82 -18.09
N ASP A 242 14.81 -6.47 -17.98
CA ASP A 242 13.52 -6.01 -18.49
C ASP A 242 12.86 -5.10 -17.44
N ALA A 243 13.35 -3.86 -17.35
CA ALA A 243 12.87 -2.88 -16.38
C ALA A 243 11.37 -2.57 -16.52
N PRO A 244 10.79 -2.40 -17.73
CA PRO A 244 9.36 -2.18 -17.90
C PRO A 244 8.52 -3.30 -17.27
N MET A 245 8.84 -4.57 -17.54
CA MET A 245 8.10 -5.69 -16.94
C MET A 245 8.35 -5.83 -15.46
N SER A 246 9.57 -5.57 -14.97
CA SER A 246 9.85 -5.55 -13.53
C SER A 246 8.98 -4.53 -12.79
N TRP A 247 8.79 -3.36 -13.40
CA TRP A 247 7.91 -2.32 -12.88
C TRP A 247 6.43 -2.73 -12.94
N ILE A 248 5.97 -3.27 -14.07
CA ILE A 248 4.58 -3.75 -14.21
C ILE A 248 4.26 -4.82 -13.16
N TYR A 249 5.13 -5.82 -12.97
CA TYR A 249 4.91 -6.84 -11.94
C TYR A 249 4.91 -6.25 -10.53
N LYS A 250 5.80 -5.28 -10.24
CA LYS A 250 5.76 -4.53 -8.97
C LYS A 250 4.37 -3.90 -8.77
N ILE A 251 3.88 -3.15 -9.75
CA ILE A 251 2.59 -2.47 -9.65
C ILE A 251 1.44 -3.47 -9.50
N LEU A 252 1.44 -4.59 -10.24
CA LEU A 252 0.39 -5.60 -10.12
C LEU A 252 0.32 -6.18 -8.70
N ILE A 253 1.49 -6.44 -8.09
CA ILE A 253 1.62 -6.94 -6.71
C ILE A 253 1.01 -5.94 -5.72
N HIS A 254 1.42 -4.66 -5.78
CA HIS A 254 0.94 -3.64 -4.82
C HIS A 254 -0.51 -3.21 -5.06
N SER A 255 -0.97 -3.23 -6.33
CA SER A 255 -2.31 -2.75 -6.68
C SER A 255 -3.43 -3.71 -6.27
N LEU A 256 -3.14 -5.01 -6.08
CA LEU A 256 -4.15 -5.98 -5.66
C LEU A 256 -4.72 -5.63 -4.29
N TYR A 257 -3.83 -5.35 -3.34
CA TYR A 257 -4.18 -4.88 -2.00
C TYR A 257 -5.09 -3.66 -2.05
N GLY A 258 -4.64 -2.60 -2.73
CA GLY A 258 -5.39 -1.34 -2.82
C GLY A 258 -6.77 -1.54 -3.46
N ARG A 259 -6.89 -2.45 -4.43
CA ARG A 259 -8.16 -2.76 -5.09
C ARG A 259 -9.18 -3.40 -4.15
N LEU A 260 -8.73 -4.22 -3.21
CA LEU A 260 -9.59 -4.82 -2.20
C LEU A 260 -10.10 -3.75 -1.22
N GLY A 261 -9.28 -2.76 -0.89
CA GLY A 261 -9.62 -1.71 0.08
C GLY A 261 -10.31 -0.46 -0.43
N ILE A 262 -10.75 -0.43 -1.69
CA ILE A 262 -11.43 0.74 -2.26
C ILE A 262 -12.70 1.06 -1.46
N ASN A 263 -12.88 2.34 -1.13
CA ASN A 263 -14.13 2.83 -0.55
C ASN A 263 -15.27 2.60 -1.56
N PRO A 264 -16.36 1.91 -1.18
CA PRO A 264 -17.52 1.73 -2.05
C PRO A 264 -18.16 3.07 -2.44
N GLU A 265 -17.99 4.10 -1.62
CA GLU A 265 -18.41 5.46 -1.96
C GLU A 265 -17.45 6.06 -2.98
N SER A 266 -17.95 6.29 -4.19
CA SER A 266 -17.25 7.03 -5.24
C SER A 266 -17.88 8.41 -5.40
N ILE A 267 -17.04 9.44 -5.44
CA ILE A 267 -17.47 10.79 -5.83
C ILE A 267 -17.57 10.81 -7.35
N ILE A 268 -18.76 11.08 -7.88
CA ILE A 268 -18.96 11.33 -9.30
C ILE A 268 -18.78 12.84 -9.53
N THR A 269 -17.84 13.19 -10.40
CA THR A 269 -17.64 14.58 -10.85
C THR A 269 -18.17 14.71 -12.26
N GLU A 270 -19.16 15.58 -12.47
CA GLU A 270 -19.71 15.87 -13.78
C GLU A 270 -19.17 17.21 -14.30
N ILE A 271 -18.76 17.23 -15.57
CA ILE A 271 -18.38 18.47 -16.26
C ILE A 271 -19.66 19.11 -16.81
N CYS A 272 -20.12 20.18 -16.16
CA CYS A 272 -21.31 20.91 -16.58
C CYS A 272 -20.96 22.12 -17.46
N ASN A 273 -21.75 22.38 -18.49
CA ASN A 273 -21.72 23.67 -19.19
C ASN A 273 -22.28 24.76 -18.25
N GLN A 274 -21.68 25.96 -18.27
CA GLN A 274 -21.93 27.09 -17.36
C GLN A 274 -23.41 27.50 -17.13
N LYS A 275 -24.37 27.00 -17.93
CA LYS A 275 -25.79 27.35 -17.85
C LYS A 275 -26.60 26.59 -16.80
N HIS A 276 -26.10 25.51 -16.22
CA HIS A 276 -26.86 24.73 -15.23
C HIS A 276 -26.15 24.74 -13.88
N GLY A 277 -26.75 25.51 -12.97
CA GLY A 277 -26.26 25.74 -11.63
C GLY A 277 -26.31 24.50 -10.75
N ARG A 278 -25.22 24.39 -9.99
CA ARG A 278 -24.92 23.49 -8.86
C ARG A 278 -24.73 22.00 -9.21
N PRO A 279 -23.54 21.44 -8.89
CA PRO A 279 -23.31 20.02 -9.05
C PRO A 279 -24.25 19.23 -8.15
N ARG A 280 -24.82 18.16 -8.69
CA ARG A 280 -25.59 17.19 -7.93
C ARG A 280 -24.68 16.00 -7.63
N VAL A 281 -24.51 15.70 -6.34
CA VAL A 281 -23.69 14.58 -5.89
C VAL A 281 -24.62 13.41 -5.63
N GLU A 282 -24.50 12.35 -6.42
CA GLU A 282 -25.15 11.06 -6.14
C GLU A 282 -24.07 9.98 -6.02
N SER A 283 -24.06 9.31 -4.87
CA SER A 283 -23.15 8.20 -4.56
C SER A 283 -23.87 6.87 -4.80
N THR A 284 -23.30 6.00 -5.63
CA THR A 284 -23.73 4.59 -5.73
C THR A 284 -22.67 3.70 -5.07
N PRO A 285 -23.01 2.93 -4.03
CA PRO A 285 -22.04 2.03 -3.40
C PRO A 285 -21.79 0.81 -4.30
N ASP A 286 -20.57 0.67 -4.83
CA ASP A 286 -20.09 -0.60 -5.39
C ASP A 286 -19.34 -1.34 -4.28
N VAL A 287 -20.02 -2.28 -3.63
CA VAL A 287 -19.55 -2.93 -2.41
C VAL A 287 -18.32 -3.78 -2.71
N ARG A 288 -17.16 -3.36 -2.19
CA ARG A 288 -15.89 -4.08 -2.31
C ARG A 288 -15.25 -4.28 -0.94
N CYS A 289 -14.50 -5.36 -0.89
CA CYS A 289 -14.22 -6.17 0.28
C CYS A 289 -13.45 -5.45 1.41
N SER A 290 -14.07 -5.31 2.57
CA SER A 290 -13.48 -4.67 3.75
C SER A 290 -12.31 -5.45 4.40
N TYR A 291 -11.88 -6.58 3.85
CA TYR A 291 -10.70 -7.34 4.33
C TYR A 291 -9.37 -6.58 4.20
N SER A 292 -9.34 -5.45 3.47
CA SER A 292 -8.15 -4.61 3.42
C SER A 292 -7.70 -4.10 4.80
N CYS A 293 -8.62 -3.97 5.77
CA CYS A 293 -8.30 -3.62 7.15
C CYS A 293 -7.33 -4.63 7.76
N CYS A 294 -7.59 -5.93 7.58
CA CYS A 294 -6.82 -7.03 8.16
C CYS A 294 -5.33 -6.96 7.77
N TYR A 295 -5.02 -6.60 6.52
CA TYR A 295 -3.61 -6.48 6.13
C TYR A 295 -2.94 -5.30 6.80
N LYS A 296 -3.60 -4.13 6.87
CA LYS A 296 -3.02 -2.95 7.55
C LYS A 296 -2.71 -3.24 9.01
N SER A 297 -3.67 -3.83 9.69
CA SER A 297 -3.57 -4.32 11.06
C SER A 297 -2.30 -5.14 11.27
N LEU A 298 -2.13 -6.21 10.47
CA LEU A 298 -0.98 -7.10 10.56
C LEU A 298 0.34 -6.42 10.15
N CYS A 299 0.31 -5.47 9.21
CA CYS A 299 1.48 -4.66 8.87
C CYS A 299 1.95 -3.83 10.07
N SER A 300 1.01 -3.21 10.81
CA SER A 300 1.31 -2.44 12.02
C SER A 300 1.95 -3.33 13.09
N ASP A 301 1.45 -4.55 13.29
CA ASP A 301 2.03 -5.52 14.23
C ASP A 301 3.51 -5.82 13.92
N ILE A 302 3.84 -6.02 12.63
CA ILE A 302 5.21 -6.32 12.17
C ILE A 302 6.14 -5.10 12.32
N HIS A 303 5.62 -3.89 12.10
CA HIS A 303 6.40 -2.66 12.11
C HIS A 303 6.64 -2.10 13.53
N TYR A 304 5.71 -2.37 14.46
CA TYR A 304 5.73 -1.80 15.81
C TYR A 304 7.01 -2.06 16.63
N PRO A 305 7.67 -3.24 16.57
CA PRO A 305 8.94 -3.47 17.27
C PRO A 305 10.05 -2.47 16.91
N TYR A 306 10.00 -1.89 15.71
CA TYR A 306 10.93 -0.83 15.31
C TYR A 306 10.48 0.55 15.82
N ILE A 307 9.17 0.83 15.74
CA ILE A 307 8.56 2.08 16.21
C ILE A 307 8.78 2.27 17.72
N SER A 308 8.64 1.20 18.51
CA SER A 308 8.75 1.25 19.97
C SER A 308 10.17 1.48 20.48
N ARG A 309 11.18 1.48 19.61
CA ARG A 309 12.56 1.74 20.01
C ARG A 309 12.72 3.17 20.54
N PRO A 310 13.48 3.38 21.64
CA PRO A 310 13.75 4.72 22.17
C PRO A 310 14.49 5.63 21.19
N ASP A 311 15.22 5.07 20.23
CA ASP A 311 15.96 5.79 19.20
C ASP A 311 15.17 5.95 17.88
N CYS A 312 13.87 5.68 17.87
CA CYS A 312 12.99 6.01 16.75
C CYS A 312 12.73 7.52 16.70
N TYR A 313 12.99 8.14 15.54
CA TYR A 313 12.77 9.56 15.28
C TYR A 313 11.45 9.81 14.57
N TYR A 314 11.14 8.95 13.60
CA TYR A 314 10.02 9.11 12.70
C TYR A 314 9.56 7.77 12.16
N THR A 315 8.26 7.64 11.93
CA THR A 315 7.66 6.52 11.19
C THR A 315 6.67 7.06 10.16
N ASP A 316 6.61 6.42 9.00
CA ASP A 316 5.53 6.61 8.03
C ASP A 316 5.20 5.28 7.37
N THR A 317 4.07 4.71 7.81
CA THR A 317 3.41 3.53 7.24
C THR A 317 4.26 2.26 7.27
N ASP A 318 5.27 2.16 6.39
CA ASP A 318 6.21 1.06 6.21
C ASP A 318 7.67 1.52 6.23
N SER A 319 7.92 2.80 6.55
CA SER A 319 9.26 3.37 6.69
C SER A 319 9.52 3.87 8.11
N ILE A 320 10.79 3.87 8.52
CA ILE A 320 11.22 4.30 9.86
C ILE A 320 12.61 4.94 9.80
N ILE A 321 12.83 5.94 10.66
CA ILE A 321 14.12 6.59 10.88
C ILE A 321 14.60 6.29 12.29
N LEU A 322 15.78 5.68 12.41
CA LEU A 322 16.38 5.25 13.67
C LEU A 322 17.73 5.94 13.91
N GLY A 323 18.07 6.14 15.18
CA GLY A 323 19.39 6.70 15.58
C GLY A 323 20.51 5.67 15.69
N SER A 324 20.18 4.39 15.78
CA SER A 324 21.16 3.29 15.77
C SER A 324 20.75 2.26 14.72
N PRO A 325 21.72 1.64 14.04
CA PRO A 325 21.41 0.70 12.97
C PRO A 325 20.66 -0.52 13.48
N LEU A 326 19.85 -1.10 12.60
CA LEU A 326 19.27 -2.43 12.82
C LEU A 326 20.37 -3.50 12.71
N PRO A 327 20.22 -4.63 13.44
CA PRO A 327 21.05 -5.81 13.26
C PRO A 327 21.13 -6.24 11.78
N GLU A 328 22.33 -6.60 11.30
CA GLU A 328 22.57 -6.94 9.89
C GLU A 328 21.73 -8.14 9.41
N ASP A 329 21.36 -9.04 10.31
CA ASP A 329 20.53 -10.22 10.01
C ASP A 329 19.08 -9.86 9.66
N LEU A 330 18.61 -8.67 10.06
CA LEU A 330 17.28 -8.14 9.75
C LEU A 330 17.28 -7.28 8.45
N ILE A 331 18.46 -6.88 7.97
CA ILE A 331 18.63 -6.02 6.81
C ILE A 331 18.85 -6.86 5.55
N SER A 332 18.03 -6.62 4.52
CA SER A 332 18.24 -7.18 3.19
C SER A 332 18.70 -6.11 2.20
N THR A 333 19.80 -6.38 1.48
CA THR A 333 20.21 -5.61 0.30
C THR A 333 19.35 -5.90 -0.93
N THR A 334 18.48 -6.92 -0.86
CA THR A 334 17.57 -7.32 -1.94
C THR A 334 16.11 -7.16 -1.52
N GLU A 335 15.24 -6.84 -2.48
CA GLU A 335 13.86 -6.42 -2.22
C GLU A 335 12.91 -7.50 -1.69
N LEU A 336 13.38 -8.74 -1.42
CA LEU A 336 12.72 -9.78 -0.63
C LEU A 336 13.59 -11.05 -0.71
N VAL A 337 13.98 -11.58 0.46
CA VAL A 337 14.55 -12.92 0.58
C VAL A 337 13.39 -13.93 0.62
N SER A 338 13.62 -15.13 0.12
CA SER A 338 12.72 -16.29 0.22
C SER A 338 12.38 -16.71 1.65
N ASP A 339 13.04 -16.12 2.64
CA ASP A 339 13.06 -16.56 4.03
C ASP A 339 12.44 -15.47 4.91
N ASP A 340 11.52 -15.88 5.79
CA ASP A 340 10.68 -15.08 6.68
C ASP A 340 11.43 -14.18 7.69
N THR A 341 12.75 -13.99 7.55
CA THR A 341 13.60 -13.31 8.53
C THR A 341 14.17 -11.96 8.08
N ARG A 342 14.15 -11.63 6.78
CA ARG A 342 14.82 -10.44 6.22
C ARG A 342 13.85 -9.51 5.51
N ILE A 343 13.21 -8.62 6.27
CA ILE A 343 12.05 -7.84 5.81
C ILE A 343 12.39 -6.37 5.54
N VAL A 344 13.53 -5.85 6.05
CA VAL A 344 13.81 -4.41 6.06
C VAL A 344 14.94 -4.05 5.09
N LYS A 345 14.76 -2.98 4.30
CA LYS A 345 15.78 -2.41 3.41
C LYS A 345 16.35 -1.13 4.01
N HIS A 346 17.66 -1.08 4.19
CA HIS A 346 18.38 0.18 4.43
C HIS A 346 18.43 0.98 3.13
N LYS A 347 17.95 2.22 3.16
CA LYS A 347 17.98 3.11 1.98
C LYS A 347 19.05 4.19 2.10
N GLY A 348 19.89 4.14 3.14
CA GLY A 348 20.87 5.19 3.45
C GLY A 348 20.23 6.45 4.05
N PRO A 349 21.04 7.36 4.60
CA PRO A 349 20.59 8.53 5.35
C PRO A 349 19.81 9.58 4.53
N ALA A 350 19.77 9.49 3.19
CA ALA A 350 19.23 10.56 2.35
C ALA A 350 18.77 10.09 0.95
N LYS A 351 17.90 9.09 0.85
CA LYS A 351 17.49 8.49 -0.44
C LYS A 351 17.04 9.49 -1.52
N ASP A 352 16.40 10.60 -1.13
CA ASP A 352 15.88 11.60 -2.09
C ASP A 352 16.89 12.72 -2.43
N PHE A 353 18.10 12.67 -1.86
CA PHE A 353 19.16 13.65 -2.10
C PHE A 353 20.48 13.06 -2.61
N VAL A 354 20.54 11.73 -2.71
CA VAL A 354 21.64 11.04 -3.40
C VAL A 354 21.36 11.12 -4.90
N THR A 355 21.82 12.21 -5.51
CA THR A 355 21.78 12.38 -6.97
C THR A 355 22.98 11.67 -7.63
N PRO A 356 22.95 11.37 -8.94
CA PRO A 356 24.11 10.86 -9.66
C PRO A 356 25.38 11.71 -9.43
N GLU A 357 25.21 13.04 -9.34
CA GLU A 357 26.30 13.99 -9.09
C GLU A 357 26.90 13.83 -7.68
N PHE A 358 26.11 13.44 -6.67
CA PHE A 358 26.62 13.12 -5.35
C PHE A 358 27.52 11.88 -5.37
N PHE A 359 27.15 10.86 -6.15
CA PHE A 359 27.97 9.65 -6.33
C PHE A 359 29.28 9.94 -7.05
N GLU A 360 29.27 10.80 -8.08
CA GLU A 360 30.49 11.21 -8.78
C GLU A 360 31.46 11.96 -7.85
N GLN A 361 30.94 12.79 -6.94
CA GLN A 361 31.74 13.52 -5.96
C GLN A 361 32.33 12.59 -4.89
N LEU A 362 31.55 11.62 -4.40
CA LEU A 362 32.04 10.61 -3.44
C LEU A 362 33.07 9.65 -4.04
N LEU A 363 32.96 9.33 -5.34
CA LEU A 363 33.95 8.50 -6.05
C LEU A 363 35.27 9.25 -6.29
N ALA A 364 35.21 10.58 -6.46
CA ALA A 364 36.38 11.42 -6.60
C ALA A 364 37.08 11.69 -5.25
N ASP A 365 36.33 11.75 -4.16
CA ASP A 365 36.83 11.91 -2.79
C ASP A 365 36.02 11.04 -1.81
N PRO A 366 36.57 9.89 -1.36
CA PRO A 366 35.91 9.01 -0.41
C PRO A 366 35.65 9.62 0.97
N SER A 367 36.26 10.77 1.29
CA SER A 367 36.03 11.52 2.54
C SER A 367 34.93 12.59 2.40
N PHE A 368 34.33 12.72 1.22
CA PHE A 368 33.29 13.70 0.94
C PHE A 368 32.03 13.46 1.79
N SER A 369 31.74 14.44 2.66
CA SER A 369 30.49 14.51 3.44
C SER A 369 29.74 15.78 3.09
N LYS A 370 28.42 15.70 2.92
CA LYS A 370 27.56 16.86 2.69
C LYS A 370 26.43 16.88 3.72
N GLU A 371 26.27 18.00 4.39
CA GLU A 371 25.12 18.26 5.26
C GLU A 371 23.91 18.57 4.39
N ILE A 372 22.83 17.82 4.55
CA ILE A 372 21.63 17.93 3.72
C ILE A 372 20.48 18.41 4.60
N ALA A 373 20.11 19.67 4.44
CA ALA A 373 18.92 20.22 5.06
C ALA A 373 17.66 19.73 4.31
N HIS A 374 16.81 18.96 4.98
CA HIS A 374 15.50 18.58 4.45
C HIS A 374 14.40 19.29 5.26
N GLN A 375 13.56 20.04 4.56
CA GLN A 375 12.24 20.44 5.05
C GLN A 375 11.21 19.48 4.48
N ALA A 376 10.69 18.60 5.33
CA ALA A 376 9.40 17.98 5.04
C ALA A 376 8.35 19.09 5.22
N ASN A 377 7.49 19.30 4.23
CA ASN A 377 6.29 20.10 4.45
C ASN A 377 5.37 19.26 5.35
N PHE A 378 5.45 19.54 6.65
CA PHE A 378 4.61 18.96 7.70
C PHE A 378 3.15 19.31 7.52
#